data_AF-A0A291GM50-F1
#
_entry.id   AF-A0A291GM50-F1
#
_cell.length_a   1.000
_cell.length_b   1.000
_cell.length_c   1.000
_cell.angle_alpha   90.00
_cell.angle_beta   90.00
_cell.angle_gamma   90.00
#
_symmetry.space_group_name_H-M   'P 1'
#
loop_
_entity.id
_entity.type
_entity.pdbx_description
1 polymer ?
#
loop_
_entity_poly.entity_id
_entity_poly.type
_entity_poly.pdbx_seq_one_letter_code
_entity_poly.pdbx_strand_id
1 'polypeptide(L)'
;MGEDTAPVLLYNPWRILRTDWPHVELKHTDDIPDGKLADTNGVDEIRMRHRLLQVDRRCALAHELVHLEHGDGGTCTPEVEAEVSLRAPAG
;
A
#
# COMPACT_ATOMS: atom_id res chain seq x y z
N MET A 1 -18.94 -12.77 -32.81
CA MET A 1 -17.98 -13.41 -31.91
C MET A 1 -17.59 -12.35 -30.90
N GLY A 2 -17.97 -12.55 -29.64
CA GLY A 2 -18.00 -11.52 -28.61
C GLY A 2 -16.63 -10.90 -28.35
N GLU A 3 -16.62 -9.59 -28.22
CA GLU A 3 -15.54 -8.86 -27.59
C GLU A 3 -15.31 -9.40 -26.17
N ASP A 4 -14.14 -9.96 -25.94
CA ASP A 4 -13.63 -10.30 -24.61
C ASP A 4 -13.35 -8.98 -23.88
N THR A 5 -14.38 -8.40 -23.28
CA THR A 5 -14.21 -7.35 -22.28
C THR A 5 -13.97 -8.03 -20.94
N ALA A 6 -12.81 -8.66 -20.77
CA ALA A 6 -12.32 -8.95 -19.45
C ALA A 6 -12.31 -7.62 -18.67
N PRO A 7 -13.01 -7.51 -17.52
CA PRO A 7 -13.01 -6.27 -16.76
C PRO A 7 -11.56 -5.97 -16.38
N VAL A 8 -11.08 -4.76 -16.71
CA VAL A 8 -9.83 -4.24 -16.16
C VAL A 8 -10.02 -4.29 -14.65
N LEU A 9 -9.38 -5.26 -13.99
CA LEU A 9 -9.48 -5.41 -12.54
C LEU A 9 -8.86 -4.15 -11.93
N LEU A 10 -9.71 -3.19 -11.55
CA LEU A 10 -9.26 -1.95 -10.94
C LEU A 10 -8.44 -2.29 -9.70
N TYR A 11 -7.19 -1.84 -9.69
CA TYR A 11 -6.29 -2.03 -8.56
C TYR A 11 -6.96 -1.48 -7.29
N ASN A 12 -7.15 -2.35 -6.29
CA ASN A 12 -7.80 -2.01 -5.03
C ASN A 12 -6.95 -2.54 -3.88
N PRO A 13 -6.13 -1.69 -3.23
CA PRO A 13 -5.20 -2.12 -2.19
C PRO A 13 -5.92 -2.66 -0.95
N TRP A 14 -7.12 -2.18 -0.65
CA TRP A 14 -7.94 -2.72 0.45
C TRP A 14 -8.37 -4.15 0.20
N ARG A 15 -8.68 -4.47 -1.06
CA ARG A 15 -9.04 -5.85 -1.44
C ARG A 15 -7.82 -6.75 -1.33
N ILE A 16 -6.67 -6.31 -1.88
CA ILE A 16 -5.40 -7.06 -1.85
C ILE A 16 -4.98 -7.36 -0.42
N LEU A 17 -4.96 -6.34 0.47
CA LEU A 17 -4.66 -6.54 1.89
C LEU A 17 -5.54 -7.64 2.49
N ARG A 18 -6.85 -7.61 2.21
CA ARG A 18 -7.79 -8.59 2.78
C ARG A 18 -7.66 -9.99 2.18
N THR A 19 -7.39 -10.11 0.89
CA THR A 19 -7.42 -11.41 0.18
C THR A 19 -6.07 -12.10 0.18
N ASP A 20 -5.00 -11.34 -0.04
CA ASP A 20 -3.67 -11.88 -0.33
C ASP A 20 -2.80 -11.84 0.94
N TRP A 21 -3.08 -10.89 1.85
CA TRP A 21 -2.37 -10.71 3.11
C TRP A 21 -3.29 -10.81 4.34
N PRO A 22 -4.11 -11.87 4.49
CA PRO A 22 -5.12 -11.96 5.53
C PRO A 22 -4.55 -12.03 6.96
N HIS A 23 -3.25 -12.26 7.10
CA HIS A 23 -2.52 -12.31 8.37
C HIS A 23 -1.93 -10.95 8.77
N VAL A 24 -1.89 -9.98 7.86
CA VAL A 24 -1.35 -8.64 8.11
C VAL A 24 -2.39 -7.79 8.84
N GLU A 25 -2.01 -7.25 10.00
CA GLU A 25 -2.84 -6.33 10.77
C GLU A 25 -2.62 -4.88 10.31
N LEU A 26 -3.71 -4.18 9.96
CA LEU A 26 -3.67 -2.73 9.72
C LEU A 26 -4.10 -1.97 10.97
N LYS A 27 -3.15 -1.30 11.61
CA LYS A 27 -3.39 -0.46 12.79
C LYS A 27 -3.42 1.00 12.41
N HIS A 28 -4.40 1.72 12.94
CA HIS A 28 -4.36 3.18 12.91
C HIS A 28 -3.67 3.71 14.15
N THR A 29 -2.62 4.52 13.97
CA THR A 29 -1.84 5.13 15.06
C THR A 29 -1.13 6.38 14.57
N ASP A 30 -0.87 7.34 15.47
CA ASP A 30 -0.05 8.51 15.17
C ASP A 30 1.43 8.31 15.59
N ASP A 31 1.76 7.16 16.20
CA ASP A 31 3.12 6.69 16.51
C ASP A 31 3.81 6.13 15.25
N ILE A 32 4.02 7.02 14.28
CA ILE A 32 4.67 6.76 13.00
C ILE A 32 5.75 7.84 12.81
N PRO A 33 6.93 7.51 12.25
CA PRO A 33 7.98 8.48 11.98
C PRO A 33 7.50 9.72 11.23
N ASP A 34 8.10 10.87 11.55
CA ASP A 34 7.78 12.13 10.87
C ASP A 34 8.04 12.03 9.36
N GLY A 35 7.15 12.63 8.57
CA GLY A 35 7.20 12.57 7.11
C GLY A 35 6.56 11.32 6.49
N LYS A 36 6.23 10.28 7.26
CA LYS A 36 5.51 9.09 6.78
C LYS A 36 4.01 9.16 7.07
N LEU A 37 3.21 8.62 6.14
CA LEU A 37 1.76 8.47 6.31
C LEU A 37 1.37 7.07 6.81
N ALA A 38 2.19 6.08 6.47
CA ALA A 38 2.11 4.70 6.92
C ALA A 38 3.52 4.11 7.01
N ASP A 39 3.67 2.99 7.71
CA ASP A 39 4.84 2.12 7.61
C ASP A 39 4.44 0.65 7.82
N THR A 40 5.29 -0.27 7.37
CA THR A 40 5.16 -1.71 7.62
C THR A 40 6.43 -2.29 8.20
N ASN A 41 6.29 -3.38 8.96
CA ASN A 41 7.42 -4.21 9.38
C ASN A 41 7.84 -5.23 8.30
N GLY A 42 7.14 -5.28 7.16
CA GLY A 42 7.44 -6.18 6.05
C GLY A 42 7.01 -7.64 6.27
N VAL A 43 6.26 -7.92 7.35
CA VAL A 43 5.89 -9.29 7.74
C VAL A 43 4.40 -9.41 8.00
N ASP A 44 3.88 -8.72 9.00
CA ASP A 44 2.52 -8.94 9.52
C ASP A 44 1.83 -7.68 10.06
N GLU A 45 2.47 -6.51 9.97
CA GLU A 45 1.88 -5.27 10.47
C GLU A 45 2.05 -4.12 9.49
N ILE A 46 0.96 -3.37 9.29
CA ILE A 46 0.96 -2.04 8.68
C ILE A 46 0.40 -1.06 9.71
N ARG A 47 1.09 0.05 9.94
CA ARG A 47 0.61 1.17 10.74
C ARG A 47 0.28 2.34 9.82
N MET A 48 -0.84 3.01 10.03
CA MET A 48 -1.29 4.14 9.22
C MET A 48 -1.82 5.28 10.08
N ARG A 49 -1.47 6.53 9.75
CA ARG A 49 -1.95 7.71 10.50
C ARG A 49 -3.49 7.78 10.53
N HIS A 50 -4.05 8.27 11.63
CA HIS A 50 -5.51 8.34 11.78
C HIS A 50 -6.16 9.37 10.83
N ARG A 51 -5.48 10.49 10.58
CA ARG A 51 -6.07 11.68 9.95
C ARG A 51 -5.61 11.88 8.51
N LEU A 52 -5.86 10.87 7.69
CA LEU A 52 -5.58 10.88 6.25
C LEU A 52 -6.87 10.96 5.44
N LEU A 53 -6.82 11.67 4.30
CA LEU A 53 -7.89 11.63 3.31
C LEU A 53 -8.01 10.23 2.72
N GLN A 54 -9.17 9.88 2.14
CA GLN A 54 -9.33 8.54 1.54
C GLN A 54 -8.32 8.26 0.43
N VAL A 55 -7.94 9.29 -0.35
CA VAL A 55 -6.92 9.17 -1.38
C VAL A 55 -5.55 8.87 -0.77
N ASP A 56 -5.16 9.59 0.28
CA ASP A 56 -3.89 9.40 0.98
C ASP A 56 -3.81 8.01 1.61
N ARG A 57 -4.90 7.53 2.23
CA ARG A 57 -4.96 6.17 2.79
C ARG A 57 -4.78 5.11 1.71
N ARG A 58 -5.40 5.31 0.55
CA ARG A 58 -5.29 4.36 -0.57
C ARG A 58 -3.86 4.32 -1.12
N CYS A 59 -3.24 5.49 -1.30
CA CYS A 59 -1.86 5.58 -1.79
C CYS A 59 -0.86 5.02 -0.77
N ALA A 60 -1.00 5.36 0.51
CA ALA A 60 -0.15 4.86 1.58
C ALA A 60 -0.28 3.34 1.71
N LEU A 61 -1.50 2.78 1.70
CA LEU A 61 -1.68 1.34 1.75
C LEU A 61 -1.07 0.63 0.53
N ALA A 62 -1.24 1.19 -0.66
CA ALA A 62 -0.63 0.64 -1.87
C ALA A 62 0.90 0.61 -1.75
N HIS A 63 1.50 1.66 -1.18
CA HIS A 63 2.94 1.74 -0.94
C HIS A 63 3.41 0.66 0.04
N GLU A 64 2.75 0.51 1.18
CA GLU A 64 3.13 -0.50 2.18
C GLU A 64 2.90 -1.94 1.70
N LEU A 65 1.92 -2.18 0.83
CA LEU A 65 1.73 -3.49 0.21
C LEU A 65 2.91 -3.88 -0.71
N VAL A 66 3.51 -2.92 -1.42
CA VAL A 66 4.73 -3.19 -2.19
C VAL A 66 5.88 -3.56 -1.27
N HIS A 67 6.01 -2.90 -0.11
CA HIS A 67 7.01 -3.28 0.90
C HIS A 67 6.81 -4.71 1.42
N LEU A 68 5.58 -5.12 1.68
CA LEU A 68 5.25 -6.50 2.06
C LEU A 68 5.59 -7.53 0.98
N GLU A 69 5.33 -7.22 -0.30
CA GLU A 69 5.69 -8.08 -1.42
C GLU A 69 7.20 -8.32 -1.53
N HIS A 70 8.02 -7.35 -1.14
CA HIS A 70 9.48 -7.44 -1.14
C HIS A 70 10.06 -8.00 0.18
N GLY A 71 9.25 -8.08 1.24
CA GLY A 71 9.71 -8.42 2.59
C GLY A 71 10.52 -7.31 3.26
N ASP A 72 10.38 -6.07 2.77
CA ASP A 72 11.13 -4.92 3.26
C ASP A 72 10.36 -4.23 4.39
N GLY A 73 11.00 -4.05 5.55
CA GLY A 73 10.42 -3.43 6.74
C GLY A 73 10.28 -1.90 6.67
N GLY A 74 9.88 -1.36 5.52
CA GLY A 74 9.66 0.08 5.32
C GLY A 74 10.92 0.95 5.30
N THR A 75 12.11 0.34 5.16
CA THR A 75 13.37 1.06 4.87
C THR A 75 13.52 1.16 3.36
N CYS A 76 12.74 2.05 2.76
CA CYS A 76 12.77 2.31 1.33
C CYS A 76 14.14 2.92 0.97
N THR A 77 14.97 2.22 0.19
CA THR A 77 16.04 2.91 -0.53
C THR A 77 15.38 3.83 -1.58
N PRO A 78 16.02 4.94 -1.99
CA PRO A 78 15.44 5.88 -2.95
C PRO A 78 14.99 5.23 -4.27
N GLU A 79 15.56 4.08 -4.61
CA GLU A 79 15.25 3.31 -5.82
C GLU A 79 13.84 2.68 -5.75
N VAL A 80 13.42 2.21 -4.57
CA VAL A 80 12.10 1.58 -4.37
C VAL A 80 10.99 2.64 -4.34
N GLU A 81 11.25 3.85 -3.80
CA GLU A 81 10.28 4.96 -3.87
C GLU A 81 10.00 5.41 -5.31
N ALA A 82 11.02 5.38 -6.17
CA ALA A 82 10.87 5.73 -7.58
C ALA A 82 10.01 4.71 -8.32
N GLU A 83 10.18 3.41 -8.05
CA GLU A 83 9.39 2.35 -8.70
C GLU A 83 7.92 2.39 -8.25
N VAL A 84 7.65 2.64 -6.96
CA VAL A 84 6.27 2.76 -6.46
C VAL A 84 5.57 4.00 -7.01
N SER A 85 6.28 5.14 -7.10
CA SER A 85 5.71 6.38 -7.66
C SER A 85 5.37 6.25 -9.15
N LEU A 86 6.11 5.43 -9.90
CA LEU A 86 5.83 5.12 -11.32
C LEU A 86 4.56 4.29 -11.51
N ARG A 87 4.13 3.52 -10.49
CA ARG A 87 2.93 2.67 -10.55
C ARG A 87 1.67 3.34 -9.99
N ALA A 88 1.81 4.47 -9.29
CA ALA A 88 0.69 5.30 -8.87
C ALA A 88 0.30 6.26 -10.01
N PRO A 89 -0.95 6.23 -10.52
CA PRO A 89 -1.37 7.22 -11.50
C PRO A 89 -1.32 8.61 -10.86
N ALA A 90 -0.51 9.51 -11.44
CA ALA A 90 -0.53 10.92 -11.14
C ALA A 90 -1.97 11.44 -11.34
N GLY A 91 -2.51 12.08 -10.30
CA GLY A 91 -3.77 12.81 -10.38
C GLY A 91 -3.64 14.07 -11.22
#